data_AF-A0A0F3H0P7-F1
#
_entry.id   AF-A0A0F3H0P7-F1
#
_cell.length_a   1.000
_cell.length_b   1.000
_cell.length_c   1.000
_cell.angle_alpha   90.00
_cell.angle_beta   90.00
_cell.angle_gamma   90.00
#
_symmetry.space_group_name_H-M   'P 1'
#
loop_
_entity.id
_entity.type
_entity.pdbx_description
1 polymer ?
#
loop_
_entity_poly.entity_id
_entity_poly.type
_entity_poly.pdbx_seq_one_letter_code
_entity_poly.pdbx_strand_id
1 'polypeptide(L)'
;MLHHYFCRTTKDKTPDAFLFINKRTKTFYTADNLWRNWREYSGIDVSFYEASRHSFITQLVEDNTNPFVAKELARHTDIRTTQNYYHATSSKLRDVVNRRGKIVPIEGGKTSATDRD
;
A
#
# COMPACT_ATOMS: atom_id res chain seq x y z
N MET A 1 12.57 8.58 15.90
CA MET A 1 13.77 9.31 16.40
C MET A 1 14.54 10.06 15.32
N LEU A 2 14.81 9.50 14.13
CA LEU A 2 15.64 10.17 13.11
C LEU A 2 15.04 11.45 12.49
N HIS A 3 13.72 11.49 12.25
CA HIS A 3 13.06 12.63 11.59
C HIS A 3 13.09 13.91 12.44
N HIS A 4 12.95 13.76 13.76
CA HIS A 4 13.01 14.86 14.72
C HIS A 4 14.45 15.40 14.89
N TYR A 5 15.46 14.54 14.73
CA TYR A 5 16.88 14.93 14.76
C TYR A 5 17.28 15.73 13.53
N PHE A 6 16.88 15.32 12.32
CA PHE A 6 17.27 15.98 11.08
C PHE A 6 16.79 17.44 10.99
N CYS A 7 15.54 17.72 11.37
CA CYS A 7 15.00 19.09 11.33
C CYS A 7 15.69 20.02 12.34
N ARG A 8 16.17 19.47 13.46
CA ARG A 8 16.80 20.26 14.54
C ARG A 8 18.26 20.59 14.24
N THR A 9 18.96 19.73 13.49
CA THR A 9 20.40 19.91 13.17
C THR A 9 20.66 20.69 11.88
N THR A 10 19.69 20.79 10.98
CA THR A 10 19.82 21.49 9.68
C THR A 10 19.32 22.92 9.69
N LYS A 11 18.47 23.28 10.66
CA LYS A 11 17.83 24.60 10.77
C LYS A 11 18.80 25.79 10.70
N ASP A 12 19.95 25.67 11.36
CA ASP A 12 20.91 26.76 11.48
C ASP A 12 21.98 26.75 10.36
N LYS A 13 22.09 25.65 9.62
CA LYS A 13 23.11 25.46 8.58
C LYS A 13 22.60 25.71 7.17
N THR A 14 21.32 25.44 6.93
CA THR A 14 20.68 25.57 5.63
C THR A 14 19.23 26.00 5.80
N PRO A 15 18.97 27.32 6.00
CA PRO A 15 17.61 27.84 6.19
C PRO A 15 16.69 27.52 5.00
N ASP A 16 17.26 27.47 3.80
CA ASP A 16 16.56 27.17 2.54
C ASP A 16 16.36 25.67 2.29
N ALA A 17 16.81 24.78 3.21
CA ALA A 17 16.67 23.33 3.03
C ALA A 17 15.23 22.81 3.22
N PHE A 18 14.31 23.63 3.74
CA PHE A 18 12.94 23.21 4.00
C PHE A 18 12.02 23.61 2.85
N LEU A 19 11.44 22.59 2.19
CA LEU A 19 10.50 22.79 1.09
C LEU A 19 9.16 23.41 1.52
N PHE A 20 8.70 23.12 2.74
CA PHE A 20 7.39 23.53 3.23
C PHE A 20 7.50 24.55 4.37
N ILE A 21 7.35 25.83 4.03
CA ILE A 21 7.39 26.96 4.97
C ILE A 21 5.98 27.48 5.24
N ASN A 22 5.66 27.69 6.51
CA ASN A 22 4.44 28.37 6.94
C ASN A 22 4.53 29.87 6.62
N LYS A 23 3.61 30.37 5.79
CA LYS A 23 3.61 31.78 5.34
C LYS A 23 3.42 32.79 6.47
N ARG A 24 2.72 32.42 7.56
CA ARG A 24 2.39 33.28 8.70
C ARG A 24 3.53 33.34 9.72
N THR A 25 4.03 32.18 10.15
CA THR A 25 5.08 32.11 11.18
C THR A 25 6.49 32.17 10.60
N LYS A 26 6.63 32.04 9.27
CA LYS A 26 7.92 31.94 8.56
C LYS A 26 8.79 30.76 9.02
N THR A 27 8.17 29.75 9.63
CA THR A 27 8.83 28.52 10.09
C THR A 27 8.43 27.33 9.23
N PHE A 28 9.26 26.29 9.16
CA PHE A 28 8.91 25.05 8.45
C PHE A 28 7.82 24.24 9.17
N TYR A 29 7.12 23.39 8.43
CA TYR A 29 6.20 22.41 9.00
C TYR A 29 6.96 21.19 9.52
N THR A 30 6.67 20.79 10.76
CA THR A 30 7.12 19.50 11.31
C THR A 30 6.09 18.40 11.04
N ALA A 31 6.51 17.14 11.20
CA ALA A 31 5.57 16.02 11.18
C ALA A 31 4.46 16.18 12.25
N ASP A 32 4.80 16.68 13.43
CA ASP A 32 3.83 16.90 14.51
C ASP A 32 2.81 17.98 14.16
N ASN A 33 3.22 19.02 13.42
CA ASN A 33 2.28 20.01 12.89
C ASN A 33 1.27 19.36 11.95
N LEU A 34 1.72 18.48 11.06
CA LEU A 34 0.84 17.76 10.13
C LEU A 34 -0.12 16.83 10.87
N TRP A 35 0.35 16.12 11.89
CA TRP A 35 -0.48 15.21 12.69
C TRP A 35 -1.55 15.97 13.46
N ARG A 36 -1.21 17.12 14.05
CA ARG A 36 -2.18 17.98 14.74
C ARG A 36 -3.23 18.52 13.76
N ASN A 37 -2.79 19.06 12.62
CA ASN A 37 -3.70 19.57 11.60
C ASN A 37 -4.64 18.47 11.08
N TRP A 38 -4.12 17.25 10.85
CA TRP A 38 -4.95 16.12 10.45
C TRP A 38 -6.04 15.81 11.46
N ARG A 39 -5.69 15.71 12.76
CA ARG A 39 -6.66 15.44 13.83
C ARG A 39 -7.72 16.54 13.94
N GLU A 40 -7.33 17.79 13.72
CA GLU A 40 -8.23 18.94 13.86
C GLU A 40 -9.19 19.08 12.66
N TYR A 41 -8.72 18.83 11.44
CA TYR A 41 -9.46 19.19 10.23
C TYR A 41 -9.97 18.00 9.39
N SER A 42 -9.52 16.76 9.62
CA SER A 42 -9.94 15.62 8.78
C SER A 42 -11.37 15.16 9.09
N GLY A 43 -11.82 15.27 10.35
CA GLY A 43 -13.09 14.68 10.80
C GLY A 43 -13.12 13.14 10.77
N ILE A 44 -11.95 12.49 10.62
CA ILE A 44 -11.83 11.04 10.49
C ILE A 44 -11.05 10.50 11.69
N ASP A 45 -11.56 9.43 12.30
CA ASP A 45 -10.91 8.70 13.41
C ASP A 45 -9.89 7.68 12.89
N VAL A 46 -8.94 8.17 12.09
CA VAL A 46 -7.81 7.39 11.56
C VAL A 46 -6.57 8.26 11.66
N SER A 47 -5.42 7.67 11.99
CA SER A 47 -4.19 8.45 12.07
C SER A 47 -3.76 8.98 10.70
N PHE A 48 -3.06 10.13 10.67
CA PHE A 48 -2.50 10.67 9.43
C PHE A 48 -1.62 9.64 8.70
N TYR A 49 -0.87 8.83 9.45
CA TYR A 49 0.02 7.83 8.89
C TYR A 49 -0.74 6.69 8.19
N GLU A 50 -1.83 6.20 8.77
CA GLU A 50 -2.66 5.15 8.17
C GLU A 50 -3.43 5.69 6.96
N ALA A 51 -4.07 6.85 7.10
CA ALA A 51 -4.84 7.46 6.04
C ALA A 51 -3.98 7.87 4.82
N SER A 52 -2.69 8.14 5.02
CA SER A 52 -1.76 8.43 3.93
C SER A 52 -0.99 7.19 3.47
N ARG A 53 -0.02 6.73 4.25
CA ARG A 53 0.92 5.68 3.84
C ARG A 53 0.26 4.32 3.70
N HIS A 54 -0.53 3.89 4.69
CA HIS A 54 -1.18 2.57 4.59
C HIS A 54 -2.18 2.55 3.44
N SER A 55 -2.93 3.64 3.24
CA SER A 55 -3.89 3.77 2.14
C SER A 55 -3.18 3.73 0.78
N PHE A 56 -2.07 4.44 0.61
CA PHE A 56 -1.26 4.39 -0.61
C PHE A 56 -0.74 2.98 -0.91
N ILE A 57 -0.20 2.28 0.09
CA ILE A 57 0.29 0.91 -0.11
C ILE A 57 -0.86 -0.03 -0.47
N THR A 58 -2.01 0.12 0.18
CA THR A 58 -3.21 -0.69 -0.11
C THR A 58 -3.65 -0.51 -1.56
N GLN A 59 -3.70 0.72 -2.07
CA GLN A 59 -4.03 1.01 -3.47
C GLN A 59 -3.07 0.31 -4.45
N LEU A 60 -1.76 0.32 -4.17
CA LEU A 60 -0.79 -0.42 -4.98
C LEU A 60 -1.09 -1.92 -5.04
N VAL A 61 -1.52 -2.51 -3.92
CA VAL A 61 -1.90 -3.93 -3.85
C VAL A 61 -3.22 -4.21 -4.55
N GLU A 62 -4.17 -3.28 -4.50
CA GLU A 62 -5.43 -3.35 -5.23
C GLU A 62 -5.20 -3.32 -6.74
N ASP A 63 -4.25 -2.51 -7.20
CA ASP A 63 -3.81 -2.42 -8.61
C ASP A 63 -3.00 -3.64 -9.09
N ASN A 64 -2.87 -4.69 -8.27
CA ASN A 64 -2.06 -5.89 -8.53
C ASN A 64 -0.58 -5.56 -8.86
N THR A 65 -0.05 -4.51 -8.24
CA THR A 65 1.37 -4.16 -8.37
C THR A 65 2.24 -5.32 -7.88
N ASN A 66 3.45 -5.45 -8.42
CA ASN A 66 4.41 -6.43 -7.92
C ASN A 66 4.81 -6.09 -6.46
N PRO A 67 4.77 -7.06 -5.52
CA PRO A 67 5.16 -6.85 -4.12
C PRO A 67 6.54 -6.21 -3.93
N PHE A 68 7.50 -6.52 -4.80
CA PHE A 68 8.85 -5.92 -4.75
C PHE A 68 8.82 -4.43 -5.12
N VAL A 69 8.01 -4.05 -6.11
CA VAL A 69 7.84 -2.64 -6.50
C VAL A 69 7.11 -1.88 -5.40
N ALA A 70 6.04 -2.46 -4.85
CA ALA A 70 5.31 -1.86 -3.74
C ALA A 70 6.21 -1.65 -2.51
N LYS A 71 7.11 -2.59 -2.19
CA LYS A 71 8.09 -2.48 -1.11
C LYS A 71 9.05 -1.30 -1.33
N GLU A 72 9.60 -1.15 -2.54
CA GLU A 72 10.52 -0.06 -2.87
C GLU A 72 9.83 1.31 -2.80
N LEU A 73 8.59 1.42 -3.30
CA LEU A 73 7.78 2.64 -3.21
C LEU A 73 7.40 2.97 -1.75
N ALA A 74 7.09 1.96 -0.95
CA ALA A 74 6.82 2.12 0.48
C ALA A 74 8.08 2.42 1.31
N ARG A 75 9.27 2.19 0.73
CA ARG A 75 10.58 2.28 1.41
C ARG A 75 10.69 1.35 2.61
N HIS A 76 10.07 0.19 2.52
CA HIS A 76 10.13 -0.83 3.56
C HIS A 76 11.45 -1.60 3.49
N THR A 77 12.13 -1.75 4.63
CA THR A 77 13.39 -2.52 4.69
C THR A 77 13.15 -4.01 4.41
N ASP A 78 12.06 -4.57 4.92
CA ASP A 78 11.70 -5.99 4.80
C ASP A 78 10.40 -6.15 3.99
N ILE A 79 10.40 -7.07 3.03
CA ILE A 79 9.23 -7.44 2.22
C ILE A 79 8.06 -7.91 3.08
N ARG A 80 8.31 -8.53 4.24
CA ARG A 80 7.27 -9.04 5.16
C ARG A 80 6.29 -7.95 5.60
N THR A 81 6.79 -6.73 5.82
CA THR A 81 5.94 -5.58 6.19
C THR A 81 4.99 -5.16 5.06
N THR A 82 5.39 -5.38 3.80
CA THR A 82 4.56 -5.12 2.61
C THR A 82 3.59 -6.27 2.35
N GLN A 83 4.00 -7.51 2.65
CA GLN A 83 3.16 -8.70 2.48
C GLN A 83 1.89 -8.66 3.34
N ASN A 84 1.92 -7.97 4.48
CA ASN A 84 0.74 -7.74 5.31
C ASN A 84 -0.42 -7.06 4.55
N TYR A 85 -0.16 -6.37 3.43
CA TYR A 85 -1.20 -5.78 2.60
C TYR A 85 -1.69 -6.72 1.50
N TYR A 86 -0.90 -7.73 1.13
CA TYR A 86 -1.25 -8.75 0.13
C TYR A 86 -2.08 -9.87 0.78
N HIS A 87 -3.31 -9.55 1.17
CA HIS A 87 -4.27 -10.58 1.52
C HIS A 87 -4.88 -11.17 0.25
N ALA A 88 -4.79 -12.49 0.11
CA ALA A 88 -5.48 -13.22 -0.94
C ALA A 88 -6.99 -13.21 -0.65
N THR A 89 -7.69 -12.18 -1.12
CA THR A 89 -9.15 -12.15 -1.08
C THR A 89 -9.69 -13.28 -1.96
N SER A 90 -10.79 -13.92 -1.54
CA SER A 90 -11.42 -15.01 -2.30
C SER A 90 -11.77 -14.62 -3.73
N SER A 91 -12.10 -13.35 -3.96
CA SER A 91 -12.29 -12.76 -5.29
C SER A 91 -11.03 -12.80 -6.14
N LYS A 92 -9.89 -12.28 -5.64
CA LYS A 92 -8.60 -12.30 -6.36
C LYS A 92 -8.13 -13.71 -6.70
N LEU A 93 -8.31 -14.66 -5.76
CA LEU A 93 -8.00 -16.07 -6.01
C LEU A 93 -8.86 -16.67 -7.12
N ARG A 94 -10.18 -16.38 -7.10
CA ARG A 94 -11.12 -16.84 -8.14
C ARG A 94 -10.76 -16.26 -9.51
N ASP A 95 -10.38 -14.99 -9.58
CA ASP A 95 -9.97 -14.35 -10.84
C ASP A 95 -8.71 -14.97 -11.43
N VAL A 96 -7.72 -15.31 -10.59
CA VAL A 96 -6.50 -15.99 -11.04
C VAL A 96 -6.82 -17.41 -11.53
N VAL A 97 -7.66 -18.15 -10.80
CA VAL A 97 -8.09 -19.49 -11.20
C VAL A 97 -8.85 -19.46 -12.53
N ASN A 98 -9.80 -18.53 -12.68
CA ASN A 98 -10.57 -18.36 -13.91
C ASN A 98 -9.68 -17.97 -15.10
N ARG A 99 -8.70 -17.07 -14.89
CA ARG A 99 -7.73 -16.66 -15.93
C ARG A 99 -6.77 -17.77 -16.34
N ARG A 100 -6.45 -18.71 -15.44
CA ARG A 100 -5.46 -19.77 -15.70
C ARG A 100 -5.85 -20.67 -16.88
N GLY A 101 -7.14 -20.81 -17.19
CA GLY A 101 -7.63 -21.48 -18.40
C GLY A 101 -7.26 -22.97 -18.54
N LYS A 102 -6.65 -23.60 -17.52
CA LYS A 102 -6.30 -25.02 -17.55
C LYS A 102 -7.53 -25.88 -17.24
N ILE A 103 -8.39 -26.02 -18.25
CA ILE A 103 -9.43 -27.05 -18.25
C ILE A 103 -8.71 -28.36 -18.53
N VAL A 104 -8.56 -29.21 -17.51
CA VAL A 104 -8.13 -30.59 -17.71
C VAL A 104 -9.40 -31.41 -17.91
N PRO A 105 -9.68 -31.91 -19.12
CA PRO A 105 -10.79 -32.83 -19.31
C PRO A 105 -10.49 -34.07 -18.49
N ILE A 106 -11.34 -34.35 -17.51
CA ILE A 106 -11.32 -35.62 -16.81
C ILE A 106 -12.02 -36.59 -17.74
N GLU A 107 -11.27 -37.42 -18.45
CA GLU A 107 -11.82 -38.52 -19.24
C GLU A 107 -12.45 -39.55 -18.30
N GLY A 108 -13.69 -39.30 -17.91
CA GLY A 108 -14.53 -40.23 -17.17
C GLY A 108 -15.18 -41.20 -18.13
N GLY A 109 -14.66 -42.43 -18.15
CA GLY A 109 -15.44 -43.68 -18.28
C GLY A 109 -16.37 -43.82 -19.49
N LYS A 110 -15.90 -44.58 -20.49
CA LYS A 110 -16.66 -45.35 -21.49
C LYS A 110 -18.18 -45.11 -21.50
N THR A 111 -18.64 -44.26 -22.41
CA THR A 111 -19.99 -44.38 -22.96
C THR A 111 -20.01 -45.61 -23.85
N SER A 112 -20.47 -46.74 -23.32
CA SER A 112 -20.89 -47.90 -24.14
C SER A 112 -22.37 -48.13 -23.89
N ALA A 113 -23.19 -47.27 -24.47
CA ALA A 113 -24.57 -47.57 -24.80
C ALA A 113 -24.64 -47.63 -26.33
N THR A 114 -24.25 -48.78 -26.89
CA THR A 114 -24.59 -49.12 -28.27
C THR A 114 -25.94 -49.83 -28.19
N ASP A 115 -26.99 -49.04 -28.34
CA ASP A 115 -28.29 -49.50 -28.81
C ASP A 115 -28.16 -49.78 -30.31
N ARG A 116 -28.50 -51.01 -30.72
CA ARG A 116 -28.91 -51.42 -32.08
C ARG A 116 -29.18 -52.93 -32.09
N ASP A 117 -30.49 -53.24 -32.08
CA ASP A 117 -31.24 -54.34 -32.71
C ASP A 117 -30.71 -55.78 -32.66
#